data_AF-A0AAE0AKA9-F1
#
_entry.id   AF-A0AAE0AKA9-F1
#
_cell.length_a   1.000
_cell.length_b   1.000
_cell.length_c   1.000
_cell.angle_alpha   90.00
_cell.angle_beta   90.00
_cell.angle_gamma   90.00
#
_symmetry.space_group_name_H-M   'P 1'
#
loop_
_entity.id
_entity.type
_entity.pdbx_description
1 polymer ?
#
loop_
_entity_poly.entity_id
_entity_poly.type
_entity_poly.pdbx_seq_one_letter_code
_entity_poly.pdbx_strand_id
1 'polypeptide(L)'
;MAECVSPILDIVTRLWDCAANRTQNIRDLQENLNSLRDLKRELENISKDVAGRADFAEQQQYSVRTNQVKGWLQIVQLKLKEVDDILQTGAEEIQQKCLGSCSPRHCCTSYKLGKQAIKEINVVQEIIKKGHFYVVADKVLPPMIDEMPMEKTVGMDSMFDEVWKCVEDHKARIIGLYGMGGVGKTTLLKKLNNKFLETSHNFDVVIWVVVSKEVKLEKIQETILNKIGIPKEMWIDKIGTILI
;
A
#
# COMPACT_ATOMS: atom_id res chain seq x y z
N MET A 1 55.99 -8.38 -56.33
CA MET A 1 54.63 -7.85 -56.04
C MET A 1 53.79 -8.73 -55.10
N ALA A 2 54.30 -9.88 -54.60
CA ALA A 2 53.53 -10.79 -53.75
C ALA A 2 53.78 -10.65 -52.23
N GLU A 3 54.78 -9.88 -51.78
CA GLU A 3 55.17 -9.83 -50.35
C GLU A 3 54.41 -8.79 -49.52
N CYS A 4 53.72 -7.83 -50.14
CA CYS A 4 52.95 -6.80 -49.41
C CYS A 4 51.47 -7.17 -49.20
N VAL A 5 50.97 -8.25 -49.81
CA VAL A 5 49.54 -8.58 -49.81
C VAL A 5 49.12 -9.22 -48.48
N SER A 6 49.98 -10.03 -47.87
CA SER A 6 49.68 -10.71 -46.60
C SER A 6 49.54 -9.75 -45.40
N PRO A 7 50.44 -8.77 -45.19
CA PRO A 7 50.29 -7.80 -44.09
C PRO A 7 49.06 -6.89 -44.26
N ILE A 8 48.74 -6.49 -45.49
CA ILE A 8 47.58 -5.65 -45.79
C ILE A 8 46.28 -6.43 -45.54
N LEU A 9 46.23 -7.70 -45.93
CA LEU A 9 45.07 -8.57 -45.71
C LEU A 9 44.83 -8.81 -44.20
N ASP A 10 45.89 -9.03 -43.41
CA ASP A 10 45.80 -9.21 -41.95
C ASP A 10 45.33 -7.94 -41.21
N ILE A 11 45.72 -6.76 -41.71
CA ILE A 11 45.21 -5.47 -41.19
C ILE A 11 43.73 -5.31 -41.50
N VAL A 12 43.30 -5.63 -42.74
CA VAL A 12 41.90 -5.51 -43.16
C VAL A 12 41.00 -6.49 -42.40
N THR A 13 41.41 -7.74 -42.20
CA THR A 13 40.65 -8.71 -41.40
C THR A 13 40.52 -8.26 -39.95
N ARG A 14 41.61 -7.78 -39.32
CA ARG A 14 41.54 -7.26 -37.94
C ARG A 14 40.64 -6.04 -37.79
N LEU A 15 40.66 -5.12 -38.76
CA LEU A 15 39.76 -3.96 -38.79
C LEU A 15 38.31 -4.39 -39.01
N TRP A 16 38.07 -5.38 -39.88
CA TRP A 16 36.74 -5.95 -40.11
C TRP A 16 36.20 -6.65 -38.86
N ASP A 17 36.99 -7.48 -38.19
CA ASP A 17 36.60 -8.18 -36.97
C ASP A 17 36.32 -7.19 -35.82
N CYS A 18 37.09 -6.10 -35.73
CA CYS A 18 36.83 -5.02 -34.79
C CYS A 18 35.53 -4.27 -35.11
N ALA A 19 35.26 -3.99 -36.39
CA ALA A 19 34.03 -3.33 -36.83
C ALA A 19 32.78 -4.23 -36.65
N ALA A 20 32.90 -5.52 -36.96
CA ALA A 20 31.83 -6.51 -36.80
C ALA A 20 31.48 -6.72 -35.33
N ASN A 21 32.48 -6.93 -34.46
CA ASN A 21 32.26 -7.04 -33.01
C ASN A 21 31.69 -5.74 -32.42
N ARG A 22 32.05 -4.57 -32.96
CA ARG A 22 31.48 -3.28 -32.55
C ARG A 22 29.98 -3.20 -32.86
N THR A 23 29.58 -3.56 -34.08
CA THR A 23 28.18 -3.53 -34.49
C THR A 23 27.34 -4.52 -33.67
N GLN A 24 27.90 -5.69 -33.35
CA GLN A 24 27.23 -6.68 -32.51
C GLN A 24 27.00 -6.16 -31.07
N ASN A 25 28.04 -5.65 -30.40
CA ASN A 25 27.91 -5.15 -29.02
C ASN A 25 26.90 -3.99 -28.87
N ILE A 26 26.79 -3.12 -29.89
CA ILE A 26 25.82 -2.01 -29.87
C ILE A 26 24.40 -2.54 -30.07
N ARG A 27 24.20 -3.48 -31.01
CA ARG A 27 22.91 -4.14 -31.21
C ARG A 27 22.46 -4.86 -29.95
N ASP A 28 23.35 -5.64 -29.34
CA ASP A 28 23.08 -6.37 -28.10
C ASP A 28 22.71 -5.41 -26.96
N LEU A 29 23.43 -4.29 -26.81
CA LEU A 29 23.08 -3.27 -25.81
C LEU A 29 21.70 -2.68 -26.09
N GLN A 30 21.41 -2.31 -27.35
CA GLN A 30 20.13 -1.74 -27.73
C GLN A 30 18.96 -2.70 -27.47
N GLU A 31 19.14 -3.99 -27.79
CA GLU A 31 18.15 -5.03 -27.55
C GLU A 31 17.89 -5.21 -26.05
N ASN A 32 18.96 -5.33 -25.24
CA ASN A 32 18.84 -5.43 -23.78
C ASN A 32 18.14 -4.22 -23.16
N LEU A 33 18.46 -3.00 -23.60
CA LEU A 33 17.79 -1.79 -23.10
C LEU A 33 16.31 -1.73 -23.51
N ASN A 34 15.97 -2.21 -24.71
CA ASN A 34 14.57 -2.30 -25.13
C ASN A 34 13.79 -3.30 -24.27
N SER A 35 14.33 -4.50 -24.03
CA SER A 35 13.72 -5.48 -23.15
C SER A 35 13.55 -4.95 -21.72
N LEU A 36 14.56 -4.26 -21.19
CA LEU A 36 14.48 -3.65 -19.87
C LEU A 36 13.40 -2.54 -19.81
N ARG A 37 13.27 -1.74 -20.87
CA ARG A 37 12.22 -0.71 -20.98
C ARG A 37 10.82 -1.31 -21.01
N ASP A 38 10.61 -2.41 -21.70
CA ASP A 38 9.31 -3.07 -21.76
C ASP A 38 8.94 -3.68 -20.40
N LEU A 39 9.89 -4.36 -19.73
CA LEU A 39 9.69 -4.86 -18.37
C LEU A 39 9.44 -3.74 -17.36
N LYS A 40 10.11 -2.60 -17.50
CA LYS A 40 9.84 -1.41 -16.68
C LYS A 40 8.39 -0.97 -16.81
N ARG A 41 7.88 -0.87 -18.05
CA ARG A 41 6.50 -0.47 -18.33
C ARG A 41 5.50 -1.46 -17.73
N GLU A 42 5.77 -2.75 -17.86
CA GLU A 42 4.95 -3.80 -17.24
C GLU A 42 4.93 -3.66 -15.70
N LEU A 43 6.09 -3.49 -15.07
CA LEU A 43 6.20 -3.29 -13.63
C LEU A 43 5.44 -2.03 -13.16
N GLU A 44 5.55 -0.93 -13.89
CA GLU A 44 4.81 0.31 -13.60
C GLU A 44 3.29 0.10 -13.64
N ASN A 45 2.79 -0.64 -14.64
CA ASN A 45 1.37 -0.93 -14.77
C ASN A 45 0.86 -1.79 -13.60
N ILE A 46 1.56 -2.89 -13.30
CA ILE A 46 1.21 -3.77 -12.17
C ILE A 46 1.24 -2.98 -10.86
N SER A 47 2.25 -2.11 -10.68
CA SER A 47 2.35 -1.28 -9.49
C SER A 47 1.19 -0.31 -9.33
N LYS A 48 0.71 0.29 -10.43
CA LYS A 48 -0.46 1.17 -10.41
C LYS A 48 -1.73 0.38 -10.09
N ASP A 49 -1.91 -0.81 -10.65
CA ASP A 49 -3.07 -1.66 -10.38
C ASP A 49 -3.12 -2.13 -8.92
N VAL A 50 -1.98 -2.55 -8.37
CA VAL A 50 -1.87 -2.93 -6.95
C VAL A 50 -2.13 -1.74 -6.04
N ALA A 51 -1.52 -0.59 -6.33
CA ALA A 51 -1.72 0.63 -5.55
C ALA A 51 -3.19 1.07 -5.59
N GLY A 52 -3.82 1.12 -6.77
CA GLY A 52 -5.21 1.51 -6.92
C GLY A 52 -6.18 0.59 -6.17
N ARG A 53 -5.96 -0.73 -6.19
CA ARG A 53 -6.76 -1.67 -5.39
C ARG A 53 -6.56 -1.45 -3.88
N ALA A 54 -5.34 -1.17 -3.44
CA ALA A 54 -5.05 -0.89 -2.03
C ALA A 54 -5.65 0.45 -1.58
N ASP A 55 -5.53 1.51 -2.38
CA ASP A 55 -6.12 2.83 -2.13
C ASP A 55 -7.66 2.71 -2.03
N PHE A 56 -8.29 1.98 -2.97
CA PHE A 56 -9.72 1.72 -2.93
C PHE A 56 -10.14 0.96 -1.67
N ALA A 57 -9.35 -0.05 -1.26
CA ALA A 57 -9.64 -0.80 -0.05
C ALA A 57 -9.51 0.09 1.20
N GLU A 58 -8.50 0.96 1.29
CA GLU A 58 -8.31 1.89 2.41
C GLU A 58 -9.39 2.98 2.49
N GLN A 59 -10.02 3.35 1.36
CA GLN A 59 -11.20 4.21 1.36
C GLN A 59 -12.44 3.54 1.96
N GLN A 60 -12.50 2.21 1.96
CA GLN A 60 -13.53 1.48 2.70
C GLN A 60 -13.19 1.54 4.19
N GLN A 61 -14.19 1.88 5.00
CA GLN A 61 -14.00 2.11 6.43
C GLN A 61 -13.36 0.86 7.10
N TYR A 62 -12.28 1.10 7.84
CA TYR A 62 -11.54 0.09 8.61
C TYR A 62 -10.79 -0.97 7.77
N SER A 63 -10.10 -0.55 6.71
CA SER A 63 -9.09 -1.41 6.05
C SER A 63 -7.75 -0.71 5.98
N VAL A 64 -6.67 -1.46 6.18
CA VAL A 64 -5.30 -0.96 6.07
C VAL A 64 -4.54 -1.84 5.10
N ARG A 65 -3.79 -1.22 4.19
CA ARG A 65 -2.95 -1.94 3.23
C ARG A 65 -1.97 -2.86 3.94
N THR A 66 -1.81 -4.07 3.40
CA THR A 66 -0.92 -5.05 4.00
C THR A 66 0.54 -4.60 3.93
N ASN A 67 1.33 -5.04 4.90
CA ASN A 67 2.77 -4.74 4.94
C ASN A 67 3.51 -5.31 3.72
N GLN A 68 3.05 -6.44 3.17
CA GLN A 68 3.61 -7.04 1.95
C GLN A 68 3.43 -6.11 0.75
N VAL A 69 2.22 -5.58 0.54
CA VAL A 69 1.95 -4.64 -0.56
C VAL A 69 2.74 -3.35 -0.36
N LYS A 70 2.77 -2.81 0.87
CA LYS A 70 3.54 -1.60 1.19
C LYS A 70 5.02 -1.76 0.87
N GLY A 71 5.64 -2.85 1.34
CA GLY A 71 7.05 -3.14 1.09
C GLY A 71 7.35 -3.37 -0.40
N TRP A 72 6.47 -4.10 -1.10
CA TRP A 72 6.64 -4.33 -2.53
C TRP A 72 6.58 -3.03 -3.33
N LEU A 73 5.59 -2.14 -3.07
CA LEU A 73 5.49 -0.84 -3.74
C LEU A 73 6.74 0.03 -3.51
N GLN A 74 7.33 0.01 -2.31
CA GLN A 74 8.58 0.72 -2.02
C GLN A 74 9.75 0.16 -2.85
N ILE A 75 9.88 -1.16 -2.94
CA ILE A 75 10.90 -1.82 -3.78
C ILE A 75 10.73 -1.42 -5.24
N VAL A 76 9.49 -1.39 -5.74
CA VAL A 76 9.21 -0.97 -7.12
C VAL A 76 9.64 0.46 -7.36
N GLN A 77 9.28 1.41 -6.49
CA GLN A 77 9.65 2.81 -6.65
C GLN A 77 11.17 3.04 -6.72
N LEU A 78 11.93 2.34 -5.87
CA LEU A 78 13.39 2.41 -5.91
C LEU A 78 13.93 1.82 -7.21
N LYS A 79 13.43 0.64 -7.59
CA LYS A 79 13.91 -0.07 -8.78
C LYS A 79 13.61 0.68 -10.07
N LEU A 80 12.45 1.34 -10.18
CA LEU A 80 12.11 2.14 -11.36
C LEU A 80 13.11 3.28 -11.60
N LYS A 81 13.56 3.95 -10.53
CA LYS A 81 14.59 5.01 -10.61
C LYS A 81 15.92 4.46 -11.11
N GLU A 82 16.38 3.35 -10.53
CA GLU A 82 17.64 2.71 -10.96
C GLU A 82 17.59 2.28 -12.43
N VAL A 83 16.45 1.74 -12.88
CA VAL A 83 16.25 1.36 -14.28
C VAL A 83 16.22 2.57 -15.20
N ASP A 84 15.60 3.68 -14.80
CA ASP A 84 15.60 4.93 -15.57
C ASP A 84 17.02 5.46 -15.80
N ASP A 85 17.87 5.46 -14.77
CA ASP A 85 19.27 5.89 -14.88
C ASP A 85 20.05 5.04 -15.90
N ILE A 86 19.83 3.72 -15.89
CA ILE A 86 20.47 2.80 -16.85
C ILE A 86 19.97 3.06 -18.27
N LEU A 87 18.66 3.25 -18.45
CA LEU A 87 18.07 3.53 -19.75
C LEU A 87 18.56 4.87 -20.32
N GLN A 88 18.69 5.89 -19.48
CA GLN A 88 19.23 7.19 -19.88
C GLN A 88 20.70 7.08 -20.27
N THR A 89 21.54 6.50 -19.41
CA THR A 89 22.98 6.31 -19.68
C THR A 89 23.20 5.48 -20.95
N GLY A 90 22.38 4.44 -21.14
CA GLY A 90 22.43 3.60 -22.33
C GLY A 90 22.07 4.35 -23.62
N ALA A 91 21.06 5.23 -23.58
CA ALA A 91 20.69 6.05 -24.73
C ALA A 91 21.80 7.04 -25.12
N GLU A 92 22.42 7.68 -24.13
CA GLU A 92 23.55 8.60 -24.34
C GLU A 92 24.76 7.89 -24.97
N GLU A 93 25.11 6.69 -24.49
CA GLU A 93 26.22 5.90 -25.03
C GLU A 93 25.94 5.43 -26.47
N ILE A 94 24.70 5.05 -26.80
CA ILE A 94 24.30 4.72 -28.18
C ILE A 94 24.39 5.96 -29.07
N GLN A 95 23.88 7.10 -28.61
CA GLN A 95 23.86 8.35 -29.38
C GLN A 95 25.28 8.89 -29.65
N GLN A 96 26.18 8.87 -28.66
CA GLN A 96 27.57 9.31 -28.83
C GLN A 96 28.36 8.43 -29.82
N LYS A 97 28.02 7.14 -29.94
CA LYS A 97 28.69 6.21 -30.87
C LYS A 97 28.28 6.37 -32.32
N CYS A 98 27.09 6.88 -32.59
CA CYS A 98 26.64 7.24 -33.94
C CYS A 98 27.44 8.41 -34.56
N LEU A 99 28.24 9.12 -33.76
CA LEU A 99 29.05 10.28 -34.18
C LEU A 99 30.49 9.94 -34.60
N GLY A 100 30.83 8.64 -34.75
CA GLY A 100 32.07 8.22 -35.43
C GLY A 100 33.35 8.15 -34.57
N SER A 101 33.33 8.53 -33.29
CA SER A 101 34.48 8.42 -32.39
C SER A 101 34.71 6.96 -31.93
N CYS A 102 35.80 6.33 -32.38
CA CYS A 102 36.22 5.00 -31.95
C CYS A 102 37.30 5.10 -30.87
N SER A 103 36.90 5.11 -29.60
CA SER A 103 37.84 4.88 -28.50
C SER A 103 37.56 3.52 -27.84
N PRO A 104 38.60 2.70 -27.53
CA PRO A 104 38.46 1.44 -26.79
C PRO A 104 37.66 1.58 -25.49
N ARG A 105 37.74 2.76 -24.85
CA ARG A 105 36.98 3.10 -23.64
C ARG A 105 35.47 2.94 -23.80
N HIS A 106 34.89 3.35 -24.93
CA HIS A 106 33.45 3.29 -25.18
C HIS A 106 32.95 1.86 -25.48
N CYS A 107 33.74 1.00 -26.14
CA CYS A 107 33.38 -0.41 -26.30
C CYS A 107 33.26 -1.13 -24.95
N CYS A 108 34.21 -0.87 -24.05
CA CYS A 108 34.17 -1.40 -22.69
C CYS A 108 32.97 -0.89 -21.88
N THR A 109 32.58 0.38 -22.05
CA THR A 109 31.41 0.97 -21.39
C THR A 109 30.11 0.32 -21.85
N SER A 110 29.86 0.20 -23.15
CA SER A 110 28.65 -0.48 -23.65
C SER A 110 28.57 -1.93 -23.23
N TYR A 111 29.69 -2.66 -23.21
CA TYR A 111 29.70 -4.04 -22.72
C TYR A 111 29.30 -4.12 -21.24
N LYS A 112 29.85 -3.23 -20.39
CA LYS A 112 29.48 -3.14 -18.96
C LYS A 112 28.02 -2.79 -18.77
N LEU A 113 27.51 -1.80 -19.53
CA LEU A 113 26.10 -1.41 -19.50
C LEU A 113 25.18 -2.54 -19.95
N GLY A 114 25.54 -3.27 -21.00
CA GLY A 114 24.77 -4.41 -21.48
C GLY A 114 24.67 -5.51 -20.42
N LYS A 115 25.79 -5.83 -19.76
CA LYS A 115 25.82 -6.79 -18.65
C LYS A 115 24.97 -6.31 -17.46
N GLN A 116 24.99 -5.02 -17.15
CA GLN A 116 24.17 -4.42 -16.10
C GLN A 116 22.67 -4.49 -16.46
N ALA A 117 22.30 -4.19 -17.71
CA ALA A 117 20.93 -4.28 -18.19
C ALA A 117 20.38 -5.71 -18.07
N ILE A 118 21.16 -6.73 -18.50
CA ILE A 118 20.78 -8.14 -18.34
C ILE A 118 20.57 -8.51 -16.86
N LYS A 119 21.44 -8.02 -15.97
CA LYS A 119 21.27 -8.26 -14.54
C LYS A 119 19.97 -7.66 -14.02
N GLU A 120 19.68 -6.41 -14.36
CA GLU A 120 18.45 -5.74 -13.92
C GLU A 120 17.19 -6.35 -14.54
N ILE A 121 17.23 -6.84 -15.78
CA ILE A 121 16.14 -7.60 -16.40
C ILE A 121 15.71 -8.76 -15.50
N ASN A 122 16.66 -9.57 -15.03
CA ASN A 122 16.37 -10.70 -14.16
C ASN A 122 15.75 -10.24 -12.83
N VAL A 123 16.28 -9.17 -12.24
CA VAL A 123 15.77 -8.62 -10.97
C VAL A 123 14.34 -8.09 -11.14
N VAL A 124 14.07 -7.33 -12.20
CA VAL A 124 12.75 -6.77 -12.50
C VAL A 124 11.73 -7.88 -12.74
N GLN A 125 12.08 -8.93 -13.48
CA GLN A 125 11.22 -10.10 -13.67
C GLN A 125 10.83 -10.77 -12.34
N GLU A 126 11.77 -10.89 -11.40
CA GLU A 126 11.47 -11.44 -10.07
C GLU A 126 10.55 -10.53 -9.25
N ILE A 127 10.66 -9.20 -9.40
CA ILE A 127 9.76 -8.26 -8.74
C ILE A 127 8.35 -8.34 -9.35
N ILE A 128 8.24 -8.45 -10.67
CA ILE A 128 6.98 -8.63 -11.40
C ILE A 128 6.25 -9.88 -10.89
N LYS A 129 6.95 -11.02 -10.81
CA LYS A 129 6.37 -12.28 -10.30
C LYS A 129 5.79 -12.14 -8.88
N LYS A 130 6.40 -11.30 -8.04
CA LYS A 130 5.95 -11.02 -6.68
C LYS A 130 4.82 -9.99 -6.60
N GLY A 131 4.46 -9.34 -7.70
CA GLY A 131 3.42 -8.31 -7.76
C GLY A 131 1.98 -8.83 -7.77
N HIS A 132 1.78 -10.15 -7.78
CA HIS A 132 0.45 -10.75 -7.79
C HIS A 132 -0.12 -10.90 -6.37
N PHE A 133 -0.81 -9.87 -5.89
CA PHE A 133 -1.51 -9.89 -4.60
C PHE A 133 -3.01 -10.17 -4.79
N TYR A 134 -3.51 -11.24 -4.17
CA TYR A 134 -4.94 -11.52 -4.07
C TYR A 134 -5.59 -10.66 -2.98
N VAL A 135 -4.92 -10.51 -1.84
CA VAL A 135 -5.33 -9.64 -0.73
C VAL A 135 -4.39 -8.44 -0.66
N VAL A 136 -4.96 -7.24 -0.76
CA VAL A 136 -4.18 -5.98 -0.77
C VAL A 136 -4.31 -5.15 0.50
N ALA A 137 -5.34 -5.42 1.30
CA ALA A 137 -5.59 -4.76 2.58
C ALA A 137 -6.24 -5.76 3.55
N ASP A 138 -5.93 -5.58 4.82
CA ASP A 138 -6.54 -6.30 5.93
C ASP A 138 -7.67 -5.44 6.49
N LYS A 139 -8.82 -6.07 6.78
CA LYS A 139 -9.86 -5.42 7.57
C LYS A 139 -9.33 -5.27 8.99
N VAL A 140 -9.20 -4.03 9.43
CA VAL A 140 -8.92 -3.71 10.82
C VAL A 140 -10.26 -3.68 11.53
N LEU A 141 -10.34 -4.22 12.75
CA LEU A 141 -11.54 -4.05 13.54
C LEU A 141 -11.74 -2.55 13.81
N PRO A 142 -12.98 -2.03 13.74
CA PRO A 142 -13.27 -0.69 14.19
C PRO A 142 -12.66 -0.46 15.57
N PRO A 143 -12.22 0.78 15.91
CA PRO A 143 -11.91 1.12 17.28
C PRO A 143 -13.07 0.65 18.16
N MET A 144 -12.73 -0.21 19.11
CA MET A 144 -13.67 -0.90 20.00
C MET A 144 -14.54 0.11 20.78
N ILE A 145 -14.03 1.33 20.94
CA ILE A 145 -14.64 2.49 21.57
C ILE A 145 -14.28 3.74 20.75
N ASP A 146 -15.25 4.61 20.47
CA ASP A 146 -14.99 5.95 19.92
C ASP A 146 -14.77 6.94 21.06
N GLU A 147 -13.67 7.70 21.04
CA GLU A 147 -13.50 8.78 22.02
C GLU A 147 -14.56 9.87 21.80
N MET A 148 -15.26 10.22 22.86
CA MET A 148 -16.29 11.25 22.85
C MET A 148 -15.68 12.61 23.21
N PRO A 149 -15.84 13.64 22.36
CA PRO A 149 -15.42 14.99 22.70
C PRO A 149 -16.12 15.46 23.98
N MET A 150 -15.31 15.80 24.99
CA MET A 150 -15.77 16.24 26.29
C MET A 150 -14.88 17.34 26.86
N GLU A 151 -15.50 18.31 27.51
CA GLU A 151 -14.80 19.33 28.29
C GLU A 151 -14.45 18.79 29.68
N LYS A 152 -13.51 19.46 30.36
CA LYS A 152 -13.16 19.11 31.74
C LYS A 152 -14.38 19.27 32.64
N THR A 153 -14.81 18.16 33.25
CA THR A 153 -15.94 18.15 34.19
C THR A 153 -15.44 18.33 35.62
N VAL A 154 -16.26 18.94 36.48
CA VAL A 154 -16.04 19.06 37.94
C VAL A 154 -17.30 18.62 38.68
N GLY A 155 -17.15 18.02 39.86
CA GLY A 155 -18.28 17.67 40.75
C GLY A 155 -19.16 16.51 40.28
N MET A 156 -18.75 15.76 39.25
CA MET A 156 -19.49 14.59 38.74
C MET A 156 -18.89 13.25 39.18
N ASP A 157 -17.80 13.27 39.97
CA ASP A 157 -17.02 12.06 40.28
C ASP A 157 -17.81 11.05 41.12
N SER A 158 -18.54 11.50 42.14
CA SER A 158 -19.38 10.61 42.96
C SER A 158 -20.46 9.88 42.13
N MET A 159 -21.12 10.58 41.21
CA MET A 159 -22.16 9.99 40.37
C MET A 159 -21.55 9.07 39.30
N PHE A 160 -20.35 9.41 38.82
CA PHE A 160 -19.59 8.56 37.92
C PHE A 160 -19.20 7.24 38.59
N ASP A 161 -18.66 7.29 39.80
CA ASP A 161 -18.23 6.10 40.54
C ASP A 161 -19.40 5.15 40.85
N GLU A 162 -20.58 5.70 41.13
CA GLU A 162 -21.80 4.90 41.32
C GLU A 162 -22.22 4.18 40.04
N VAL A 163 -22.25 4.89 38.91
CA VAL A 163 -22.59 4.30 37.62
C VAL A 163 -21.53 3.29 37.17
N TRP A 164 -20.25 3.58 37.39
CA TRP A 164 -19.14 2.69 37.03
C TRP A 164 -19.22 1.36 37.81
N LYS A 165 -19.53 1.41 39.11
CA LYS A 165 -19.77 0.19 39.91
C LYS A 165 -20.92 -0.65 39.35
N CYS A 166 -21.99 -0.02 38.88
CA CYS A 166 -23.09 -0.73 38.24
C CYS A 166 -22.69 -1.38 36.91
N VAL A 167 -21.77 -0.77 36.16
CA VAL A 167 -21.22 -1.34 34.91
C VAL A 167 -20.29 -2.53 35.19
N GLU A 168 -19.50 -2.44 36.26
CA GLU A 168 -18.62 -3.54 36.72
C GLU A 168 -19.41 -4.69 37.33
N ASP A 169 -20.57 -4.42 37.93
CA ASP A 169 -21.51 -5.45 38.37
C ASP A 169 -22.18 -6.10 37.14
N HIS A 170 -21.54 -7.13 36.60
CA HIS A 170 -21.99 -7.93 35.44
C HIS A 170 -23.40 -8.55 35.56
N LYS A 171 -24.09 -8.36 36.69
CA LYS A 171 -25.51 -8.72 36.86
C LYS A 171 -26.45 -7.67 36.24
N ALA A 172 -26.04 -6.41 36.17
CA ALA A 172 -26.85 -5.35 35.60
C ALA A 172 -26.85 -5.45 34.07
N ARG A 173 -28.04 -5.60 33.47
CA ARG A 173 -28.21 -5.63 32.00
C ARG A 173 -28.55 -4.27 31.40
N ILE A 174 -29.21 -3.41 32.16
CA ILE A 174 -29.69 -2.10 31.72
C ILE A 174 -29.49 -1.10 32.85
N ILE A 175 -28.85 0.04 32.55
CA ILE A 175 -28.63 1.15 33.48
C ILE A 175 -29.32 2.39 32.90
N GLY A 176 -30.28 2.94 33.64
CA GLY A 176 -31.02 4.14 33.25
C GLY A 176 -30.60 5.37 34.05
N LEU A 177 -30.27 6.47 33.37
CA LEU A 177 -30.04 7.77 34.00
C LEU A 177 -31.24 8.68 33.77
N TYR A 178 -31.84 9.21 34.84
CA TYR A 178 -33.02 10.09 34.76
C TYR A 178 -32.79 11.39 35.53
N GLY A 179 -33.61 12.42 35.25
CA GLY A 179 -33.52 13.74 35.88
C GLY A 179 -33.85 14.88 34.92
N MET A 180 -33.89 16.11 35.43
CA MET A 180 -34.20 17.31 34.64
C MET A 180 -33.28 17.52 33.43
N GLY A 181 -33.74 18.29 32.45
CA GLY A 181 -32.88 18.72 31.34
C GLY A 181 -31.69 19.54 31.84
N GLY A 182 -30.53 19.41 31.19
CA GLY A 182 -29.33 20.20 31.53
C GLY A 182 -28.48 19.69 32.69
N VAL A 183 -28.93 18.71 33.47
CA VAL A 183 -28.17 18.17 34.65
C VAL A 183 -26.93 17.34 34.30
N GLY A 184 -26.55 17.22 33.02
CA GLY A 184 -25.31 16.55 32.61
C GLY A 184 -25.39 15.04 32.39
N LYS A 185 -26.57 14.43 32.24
CA LYS A 185 -26.73 12.97 31.98
C LYS A 185 -25.91 12.49 30.78
N THR A 186 -26.04 13.15 29.63
CA THR A 186 -25.28 12.82 28.42
C THR A 186 -23.78 13.02 28.64
N THR A 187 -23.39 14.04 29.41
CA THR A 187 -21.99 14.30 29.77
C THR A 187 -21.42 13.16 30.63
N LEU A 188 -22.21 12.62 31.57
CA LEU A 188 -21.81 11.46 32.36
C LEU A 188 -21.59 10.22 31.49
N LEU A 189 -22.51 9.95 30.56
CA LEU A 189 -22.36 8.83 29.61
C LEU A 189 -21.14 8.99 28.71
N LYS A 190 -20.80 10.20 28.26
CA LYS A 190 -19.56 10.46 27.52
C LYS A 190 -18.31 10.14 28.34
N LYS A 191 -18.27 10.57 29.61
CA LYS A 191 -17.17 10.25 30.54
C LYS A 191 -17.05 8.73 30.76
N LEU A 192 -18.18 8.03 30.88
CA LEU A 192 -18.26 6.58 30.98
C LEU A 192 -17.69 5.88 29.75
N ASN A 193 -18.11 6.30 28.55
CA ASN A 193 -17.60 5.77 27.29
C ASN A 193 -16.07 5.92 27.21
N ASN A 194 -15.55 7.11 27.52
CA ASN A 194 -14.11 7.37 27.44
C ASN A 194 -13.33 6.62 28.52
N LYS A 195 -13.93 6.26 29.65
CA LYS A 195 -13.27 5.45 30.69
C LYS A 195 -12.84 4.08 30.17
N PHE A 196 -13.61 3.50 29.24
CA PHE A 196 -13.26 2.24 28.61
C PHE A 196 -11.98 2.33 27.75
N LEU A 197 -11.58 3.53 27.30
CA LEU A 197 -10.30 3.71 26.60
C LEU A 197 -9.09 3.60 27.53
N GLU A 198 -9.28 3.91 28.82
CA GLU A 198 -8.20 3.96 29.82
C GLU A 198 -8.11 2.68 30.66
N THR A 199 -9.15 1.85 30.65
CA THR A 199 -9.33 0.77 31.63
C THR A 199 -9.60 -0.55 30.92
N SER A 200 -8.95 -1.63 31.35
CA SER A 200 -9.28 -2.97 30.87
C SER A 200 -10.72 -3.34 31.23
N HIS A 201 -11.46 -3.88 30.28
CA HIS A 201 -12.85 -4.29 30.46
C HIS A 201 -13.15 -5.60 29.73
N ASN A 202 -14.29 -6.22 30.06
CA ASN A 202 -14.72 -7.51 29.50
C ASN A 202 -15.70 -7.36 28.31
N PHE A 203 -15.94 -6.15 27.83
CA PHE A 203 -16.79 -5.91 26.65
C PHE A 203 -16.01 -6.08 25.35
N ASP A 204 -16.58 -6.80 24.38
CA ASP A 204 -16.01 -6.97 23.04
C ASP A 204 -16.18 -5.73 22.15
N VAL A 205 -17.23 -4.93 22.36
CA VAL A 205 -17.48 -3.68 21.63
C VAL A 205 -18.26 -2.72 22.54
N VAL A 206 -17.93 -1.43 22.51
CA VAL A 206 -18.71 -0.35 23.14
C VAL A 206 -19.28 0.54 22.04
N ILE A 207 -20.61 0.62 21.95
CA ILE A 207 -21.31 1.30 20.85
C ILE A 207 -22.08 2.51 21.38
N TRP A 208 -21.73 3.70 20.91
CA TRP A 208 -22.49 4.93 21.18
C TRP A 208 -23.56 5.16 20.11
N VAL A 209 -24.83 5.19 20.51
CA VAL A 209 -25.96 5.47 19.60
C VAL A 209 -26.76 6.66 20.11
N VAL A 210 -27.00 7.65 19.26
CA VAL A 210 -27.89 8.78 19.54
C VAL A 210 -29.26 8.50 18.96
N VAL A 211 -30.29 8.52 19.81
CA VAL A 211 -31.70 8.36 19.39
C VAL A 211 -32.39 9.72 19.51
N SER A 212 -32.84 10.26 18.38
CA SER A 212 -33.66 11.48 18.32
C SER A 212 -35.14 11.17 18.58
N LYS A 213 -35.95 12.22 18.84
CA LYS A 213 -37.42 12.10 18.97
C LYS A 213 -38.05 11.41 17.77
N GLU A 214 -37.61 11.77 16.56
CA GLU A 214 -37.91 11.02 15.35
C GLU A 214 -37.00 9.80 15.29
N VAL A 215 -37.55 8.63 15.59
CA VAL A 215 -36.79 7.38 15.60
C VAL A 215 -36.59 6.91 14.17
N LYS A 216 -35.33 6.81 13.74
CA LYS A 216 -34.93 6.22 12.46
C LYS A 216 -34.22 4.90 12.73
N LEU A 217 -34.99 3.81 12.83
CA LEU A 217 -34.48 2.48 13.20
C LEU A 217 -33.35 2.02 12.28
N GLU A 218 -33.47 2.28 10.97
CA GLU A 218 -32.45 1.98 9.97
C GLU A 218 -31.09 2.59 10.32
N LYS A 219 -31.07 3.84 10.78
CA LYS A 219 -29.83 4.53 11.17
C LYS A 219 -29.21 3.95 12.44
N ILE A 220 -30.05 3.54 13.39
CA ILE A 220 -29.60 2.89 14.62
C ILE A 220 -28.96 1.54 14.29
N GLN A 221 -29.65 0.72 13.50
CA GLN A 221 -29.15 -0.59 13.08
C GLN A 221 -27.87 -0.46 12.24
N GLU A 222 -27.80 0.51 11.33
CA GLU A 222 -26.58 0.76 10.55
C GLU A 222 -25.40 1.17 11.45
N THR A 223 -25.63 2.04 12.44
CA THR A 223 -24.60 2.44 13.41
C THR A 223 -24.06 1.23 14.17
N ILE A 224 -24.96 0.37 14.66
CA ILE A 224 -24.60 -0.86 15.40
C ILE A 224 -23.85 -1.83 14.49
N LEU A 225 -24.38 -2.11 13.30
CA LEU A 225 -23.81 -3.07 12.35
C LEU A 225 -22.39 -2.67 11.94
N ASN A 226 -22.20 -1.39 11.61
CA ASN A 226 -20.89 -0.86 11.23
C ASN A 226 -19.88 -0.99 12.37
N LYS A 227 -20.32 -0.97 13.64
CA LYS A 227 -19.45 -1.16 14.80
C LYS A 227 -19.12 -2.61 15.11
N ILE A 228 -20.06 -3.54 14.91
CA ILE A 228 -19.80 -4.97 15.12
C ILE A 228 -19.01 -5.57 13.95
N GLY A 229 -19.03 -4.95 12.76
CA GLY A 229 -18.24 -5.37 11.60
C GLY A 229 -18.79 -6.62 10.90
N ILE A 230 -20.08 -6.92 11.09
CA ILE A 230 -20.76 -8.05 10.44
C ILE A 230 -21.15 -7.65 9.01
N PRO A 231 -20.99 -8.52 7.99
CA PRO A 231 -21.46 -8.26 6.64
C PRO A 231 -22.97 -7.97 6.61
N LYS A 232 -23.40 -6.96 5.83
CA LYS A 232 -24.81 -6.55 5.71
C LYS A 232 -25.71 -7.73 5.31
N GLU A 233 -25.18 -8.64 4.50
CA GLU A 233 -25.85 -9.84 4.00
C GLU A 233 -26.26 -10.80 5.14
N MET A 234 -25.43 -10.94 6.18
CA MET A 234 -25.74 -11.79 7.34
C MET A 234 -26.73 -11.15 8.32
N TRP A 235 -26.93 -9.83 8.22
CA TRP A 235 -27.81 -9.06 9.08
C TRP A 235 -29.26 -9.01 8.56
N ILE A 236 -29.43 -8.96 7.24
CA ILE A 236 -30.75 -8.87 6.59
C ILE A 236 -31.64 -10.09 6.93
N ASP A 237 -31.04 -11.27 7.05
CA ASP A 237 -31.76 -12.52 7.42
C ASP A 237 -32.30 -12.53 8.86
N LYS A 238 -31.91 -11.57 9.71
CA LYS A 238 -32.29 -11.50 11.14
C LYS A 238 -33.23 -10.34 11.50
N ILE A 239 -33.66 -9.53 10.52
CA ILE A 239 -34.50 -8.33 10.75
C ILE A 239 -35.83 -8.65 11.45
N GLY A 240 -36.28 -9.92 11.45
CA GLY A 240 -37.49 -10.35 12.15
C GLY A 240 -37.39 -10.56 13.67
N THR A 241 -36.22 -10.43 14.34
CA THR A 241 -36.09 -10.93 15.74
C THR A 241 -35.20 -10.11 16.67
N ILE A 242 -35.10 -8.78 16.50
CA ILE A 242 -34.45 -7.94 17.53
C ILE A 242 -35.47 -6.93 18.07
N LEU A 243 -36.14 -7.31 19.16
CA LEU A 243 -36.82 -6.39 20.07
C LEU A 243 -35.76 -5.82 21.02
N ILE A 244 -35.56 -4.50 20.97
CA ILE A 244 -34.76 -3.72 21.93
C ILE A 244 -35.52 -3.65 23.25
#